data_AF-Q8H7D4-F1
#
_entry.id   AF-Q8H7D4-F1
#
_cell.length_a   1.000
_cell.length_b   1.000
_cell.length_c   1.000
_cell.angle_alpha   90.00
_cell.angle_beta   90.00
_cell.angle_gamma   90.00
#
_symmetry.space_group_name_H-M   'P 1'
#
loop_
_entity.id
_entity.type
_entity.pdbx_description
1 polymer ?
#
loop_
_entity_poly.entity_id
_entity_poly.type
_entity_poly.pdbx_seq_one_letter_code
_entity_poly.pdbx_strand_id
1 'polypeptide(L)'
;MNIAVNKLFQWVAAAALGFGLIAQPALAQDVPANEFVEKFSNEVLAEIKARKQELLADPKKLDALIDQKVMPNVNFRRMTQLVVGRPWREATPEQREQITKEFRTLLVKTYSGALAQVGDQTLQVDRLRARPEDTDVIVNSPRDP
;
A
#
# COMPACT_ATOMS: atom_id res chain seq x y z
N MET A 1 54.01 41.05 -1.86
CA MET A 1 53.54 39.75 -2.37
C MET A 1 52.65 38.98 -1.36
N ASN A 2 51.93 39.66 -0.45
CA ASN A 2 51.08 39.01 0.57
C ASN A 2 49.59 39.44 0.55
N ILE A 3 49.20 40.35 -0.34
CA ILE A 3 47.83 40.92 -0.37
C ILE A 3 46.91 40.16 -1.34
N ALA A 4 47.46 39.57 -2.41
CA ALA A 4 46.69 38.84 -3.43
C ALA A 4 46.20 37.46 -2.95
N VAL A 5 46.97 36.79 -2.08
CA VAL A 5 46.63 35.45 -1.56
C VAL A 5 45.43 35.51 -0.61
N ASN A 6 45.30 36.60 0.17
CA ASN A 6 44.24 36.73 1.16
C ASN A 6 42.87 37.07 0.53
N LYS A 7 42.86 37.77 -0.62
CA LYS A 7 41.61 38.09 -1.34
C LYS A 7 41.07 36.88 -2.11
N LEU A 8 41.93 36.02 -2.66
CA LEU A 8 41.49 34.79 -3.33
C LEU A 8 40.85 33.80 -2.35
N PHE A 9 41.34 33.76 -1.11
CA PHE A 9 40.78 32.90 -0.05
C PHE A 9 39.41 33.38 0.46
N GLN A 10 39.14 34.70 0.42
CA GLN A 10 37.85 35.27 0.83
C GLN A 10 36.73 35.02 -0.20
N TRP A 11 37.03 34.87 -1.49
CA TRP A 11 36.01 34.57 -2.50
C TRP A 11 35.59 33.10 -2.53
N VAL A 12 36.45 32.18 -2.08
CA VAL A 12 36.09 30.76 -1.92
C VAL A 12 35.16 30.54 -0.72
N ALA A 13 35.26 31.36 0.32
CA ALA A 13 34.39 31.29 1.49
C ALA A 13 32.94 31.78 1.22
N ALA A 14 32.75 32.69 0.25
CA ALA A 14 31.42 33.23 -0.09
C ALA A 14 30.59 32.30 -1.01
N ALA A 15 31.23 31.39 -1.74
CA ALA A 15 30.53 30.45 -2.63
C ALA A 15 30.04 29.17 -1.92
N ALA A 16 30.49 28.91 -0.69
CA ALA A 16 30.14 27.70 0.07
C ALA A 16 28.84 27.82 0.90
N LEU A 17 28.23 29.00 0.96
CA LEU A 17 27.02 29.27 1.77
C LEU A 17 25.70 28.93 1.06
N GLY A 18 25.73 28.52 -0.22
CA GLY A 18 24.52 28.31 -1.03
C GLY A 18 24.03 26.87 -1.19
N PHE A 19 24.80 25.85 -0.79
CA PHE A 19 24.53 24.45 -1.14
C PHE A 19 24.23 23.55 0.07
N GLY A 20 23.69 24.12 1.13
CA GLY A 20 23.37 23.45 2.39
C GLY A 20 21.86 23.32 2.64
N LEU A 21 21.03 23.09 1.62
CA LEU A 21 19.73 22.44 1.90
C LEU A 21 20.03 20.98 2.22
N ILE A 22 20.39 20.74 3.47
CA ILE A 22 20.41 19.40 4.06
C ILE A 22 18.95 18.93 3.99
N ALA A 23 18.66 18.07 3.01
CA ALA A 23 17.42 17.30 2.99
C ALA A 23 17.41 16.50 4.30
N GLN A 24 16.65 16.98 5.28
CA GLN A 24 16.40 16.19 6.47
C GLN A 24 15.76 14.88 6.01
N PRO A 25 16.30 13.71 6.39
CA PRO A 25 15.60 12.47 6.14
C PRO A 25 14.26 12.60 6.84
N ALA A 26 13.18 12.62 6.05
CA ALA A 26 11.85 12.46 6.59
C ALA A 26 11.86 11.11 7.30
N LEU A 27 11.87 11.12 8.64
CA LEU A 27 11.61 9.92 9.40
C LEU A 27 10.20 9.50 8.99
N ALA A 28 10.09 8.39 8.27
CA ALA A 28 8.82 7.78 7.99
C ALA A 28 8.15 7.55 9.35
N GLN A 29 7.01 8.20 9.58
CA GLN A 29 6.20 7.87 10.74
C GLN A 29 5.67 6.47 10.50
N ASP A 30 6.11 5.52 11.33
CA ASP A 30 5.56 4.17 11.34
C ASP A 30 4.11 4.26 11.80
N VAL A 31 3.18 4.31 10.83
CA VAL A 31 1.75 4.24 11.11
C VAL A 31 1.47 2.85 11.70
N PRO A 32 0.85 2.75 12.88
CA PRO A 32 0.46 1.47 13.45
C PRO A 32 -0.37 0.64 12.47
N ALA A 33 -0.09 -0.66 12.37
CA ALA A 33 -0.74 -1.54 11.38
C ALA A 33 -2.27 -1.51 11.46
N ASN A 34 -2.84 -1.40 12.67
CA ASN A 34 -4.28 -1.28 12.86
C ASN A 34 -4.85 0.03 12.32
N GLU A 35 -4.17 1.16 12.54
CA GLU A 35 -4.59 2.46 12.02
C GLU A 35 -4.51 2.49 10.49
N PHE A 36 -3.43 1.92 9.93
CA PHE A 36 -3.28 1.78 8.49
C PHE A 36 -4.42 0.95 7.89
N VAL A 37 -4.70 -0.24 8.44
CA VAL A 37 -5.77 -1.12 7.95
C VAL A 37 -7.13 -0.44 8.04
N GLU A 38 -7.45 0.21 9.17
CA GLU A 38 -8.72 0.91 9.34
C GLU A 38 -8.90 2.03 8.31
N LYS A 39 -7.88 2.90 8.18
CA LYS A 39 -7.91 4.02 7.24
C LYS A 39 -8.02 3.52 5.80
N PHE A 40 -7.16 2.59 5.41
CA PHE A 40 -7.14 2.02 4.07
C PHE A 40 -8.49 1.37 3.70
N SER A 41 -9.05 0.54 4.58
CA SER A 41 -10.35 -0.10 4.33
C SER A 41 -11.48 0.92 4.23
N ASN A 42 -11.51 1.95 5.09
CA ASN A 42 -12.53 2.98 5.04
C ASN A 42 -12.41 3.88 3.81
N GLU A 43 -11.20 4.17 3.34
CA GLU A 43 -10.98 4.88 2.06
C GLU A 43 -11.51 4.07 0.88
N VAL A 44 -11.21 2.77 0.81
CA VAL A 44 -11.71 1.89 -0.25
C VAL A 44 -13.24 1.78 -0.19
N LEU A 45 -13.83 1.62 1.00
CA LEU A 45 -15.28 1.59 1.19
C LEU A 45 -15.93 2.91 0.73
N ALA A 46 -15.33 4.06 1.07
CA ALA A 46 -15.84 5.37 0.67
C ALA A 46 -15.85 5.54 -0.86
N GLU A 47 -14.79 5.12 -1.55
CA GLU A 47 -14.71 5.15 -3.02
C GLU A 47 -15.76 4.24 -3.66
N ILE A 48 -15.95 3.04 -3.11
CA ILE A 48 -16.98 2.11 -3.58
C ILE A 48 -18.38 2.71 -3.40
N LYS A 49 -18.68 3.32 -2.24
CA LYS A 49 -19.97 3.97 -1.98
C LYS A 49 -20.22 5.11 -2.97
N ALA A 50 -19.24 5.99 -3.16
CA ALA A 50 -19.35 7.15 -4.03
C ALA A 50 -19.59 6.77 -5.50
N ARG A 51 -19.05 5.62 -5.94
CA ARG A 51 -19.05 5.19 -7.36
C ARG A 51 -19.80 3.88 -7.59
N LYS A 52 -20.66 3.47 -6.66
CA LYS A 52 -21.27 2.11 -6.63
C LYS A 52 -21.92 1.71 -7.96
N GLN A 53 -22.80 2.55 -8.50
CA GLN A 53 -23.50 2.25 -9.76
C GLN A 53 -22.54 2.12 -10.94
N GLU A 54 -21.51 2.98 -10.99
CA GLU A 54 -20.48 2.95 -12.02
C GLU A 54 -19.65 1.66 -11.97
N LEU A 55 -19.22 1.27 -10.76
CA LEU A 55 -18.39 0.08 -10.53
C LEU A 55 -19.16 -1.23 -10.79
N LEU A 56 -20.46 -1.25 -10.50
CA LEU A 56 -21.33 -2.40 -10.80
C LEU A 56 -21.66 -2.54 -12.29
N ALA A 57 -21.72 -1.43 -13.02
CA ALA A 57 -22.03 -1.44 -14.45
C ALA A 57 -20.84 -1.83 -15.34
N ASP A 58 -19.61 -1.53 -14.90
CA ASP A 58 -18.39 -1.76 -15.70
C ASP A 58 -17.27 -2.46 -14.90
N PRO A 59 -17.05 -3.76 -15.13
CA PRO A 59 -15.97 -4.51 -14.49
C PRO A 59 -14.57 -3.89 -14.69
N LYS A 60 -14.32 -3.19 -15.80
CA LYS A 60 -13.01 -2.56 -16.04
C LYS A 60 -12.74 -1.42 -15.08
N LYS A 61 -13.78 -0.71 -14.66
CA LYS A 61 -13.66 0.38 -13.68
C LYS A 61 -13.43 -0.14 -12.28
N LEU A 62 -14.04 -1.28 -11.95
CA LEU A 62 -13.72 -2.00 -10.73
C LEU A 62 -12.26 -2.48 -10.73
N ASP A 63 -11.79 -3.08 -11.83
CA ASP A 63 -10.40 -3.50 -11.96
C ASP A 63 -9.42 -2.32 -11.78
N ALA A 64 -9.73 -1.17 -12.40
CA ALA A 64 -8.92 0.05 -12.24
C ALA A 64 -8.89 0.56 -10.79
N LEU A 65 -10.03 0.53 -10.08
CA LEU A 65 -10.07 0.89 -8.67
C LEU A 65 -9.21 -0.05 -7.82
N ILE A 66 -9.27 -1.36 -8.09
CA ILE A 66 -8.47 -2.38 -7.40
C ILE A 66 -6.98 -2.14 -7.66
N ASP A 67 -6.58 -1.93 -8.91
CA ASP A 67 -5.19 -1.68 -9.28
C ASP A 67 -4.65 -0.38 -8.65
N GLN A 68 -5.48 0.66 -8.57
CA GLN A 68 -5.06 1.95 -8.04
C GLN A 68 -5.02 1.98 -6.50
N LYS A 69 -6.01 1.38 -5.83
CA LYS A 69 -6.18 1.53 -4.38
C LYS A 69 -5.71 0.30 -3.61
N VAL A 70 -6.04 -0.91 -4.09
CA VAL A 70 -5.82 -2.15 -3.32
C VAL A 70 -4.44 -2.74 -3.59
N MET A 71 -4.07 -2.91 -4.85
CA MET A 71 -2.83 -3.60 -5.24
C MET A 71 -1.53 -3.00 -4.66
N PRO A 72 -1.38 -1.68 -4.46
CA PRO A 72 -0.17 -1.12 -3.84
C PRO A 72 0.02 -1.53 -2.38
N ASN A 73 -1.04 -1.96 -1.70
CA ASN A 73 -1.07 -2.22 -0.27
C ASN A 73 -1.05 -3.71 0.08
N VAL A 74 -1.02 -4.60 -0.92
CA VAL A 74 -1.06 -6.05 -0.72
C VAL A 74 0.08 -6.78 -1.42
N ASN A 75 0.69 -7.74 -0.73
CA ASN A 75 1.65 -8.66 -1.36
C ASN A 75 0.90 -9.84 -1.99
N PHE A 76 0.22 -9.56 -3.12
CA PHE A 76 -0.66 -10.54 -3.76
C PHE A 76 0.11 -11.81 -4.20
N ARG A 77 1.37 -11.67 -4.62
CA ARG A 77 2.23 -12.82 -4.94
C ARG A 77 2.45 -13.72 -3.73
N ARG A 78 2.73 -13.15 -2.55
CA ARG A 78 2.87 -13.93 -1.30
C ARG A 78 1.54 -14.57 -0.90
N MET A 79 0.41 -13.90 -1.10
CA MET A 79 -0.91 -14.50 -0.86
C MET A 79 -1.15 -15.72 -1.77
N THR A 80 -0.92 -15.58 -3.08
CA THR A 80 -1.04 -16.70 -4.03
C THR A 80 -0.13 -17.86 -3.66
N GLN A 81 1.10 -17.57 -3.21
CA GLN A 81 2.05 -18.57 -2.72
C GLN A 81 1.49 -19.38 -1.56
N LEU A 82 0.88 -18.72 -0.57
CA LEU A 82 0.29 -19.37 0.60
C LEU A 82 -0.91 -20.23 0.21
N VAL A 83 -1.73 -19.77 -0.74
CA VAL A 83 -2.90 -20.53 -1.22
C VAL A 83 -2.50 -21.77 -2.01
N VAL A 84 -1.49 -21.67 -2.89
CA VAL A 84 -1.01 -22.80 -3.70
C VAL A 84 -0.25 -23.80 -2.84
N GLY A 85 0.54 -23.32 -1.87
CA GLY A 85 1.34 -24.15 -0.98
C GLY A 85 2.55 -24.78 -1.68
N ARG A 86 2.86 -26.04 -1.34
CA ARG A 86 4.07 -26.76 -1.80
C ARG A 86 4.31 -26.70 -3.32
N PRO A 87 3.32 -26.93 -4.19
CA PRO A 87 3.51 -26.90 -5.66
C PRO A 87 4.05 -25.57 -6.20
N TRP A 88 3.90 -24.45 -5.47
CA TRP A 88 4.42 -23.16 -5.91
C TRP A 88 5.93 -23.19 -6.17
N ARG A 89 6.68 -23.94 -5.36
CA ARG A 89 8.14 -24.04 -5.46
C ARG A 89 8.58 -24.75 -6.74
N GLU A 90 7.75 -25.63 -7.27
CA GLU A 90 8.00 -26.44 -8.46
C GLU A 90 7.52 -25.74 -9.75
N ALA A 91 6.59 -24.79 -9.63
CA ALA A 91 6.07 -24.03 -10.76
C ALA A 91 7.13 -23.12 -11.42
N THR A 92 7.11 -23.05 -12.76
CA THR A 92 7.96 -22.13 -13.53
C THR A 92 7.58 -20.66 -13.28
N PRO A 93 8.46 -19.69 -13.59
CA PRO A 93 8.12 -18.27 -13.49
C PRO A 93 6.81 -17.90 -14.21
N GLU A 94 6.60 -18.44 -15.41
CA GLU A 94 5.42 -18.20 -16.25
C GLU A 94 4.16 -18.82 -15.61
N GLN A 95 4.26 -20.04 -15.08
CA GLN A 95 3.14 -20.67 -14.36
C GLN A 95 2.77 -19.87 -13.10
N ARG A 96 3.76 -19.39 -12.36
CA ARG A 96 3.52 -18.55 -11.16
C ARG A 96 2.80 -17.26 -11.51
N GLU A 97 3.19 -16.61 -12.61
CA GLU A 97 2.51 -15.40 -13.10
C GLU A 97 1.08 -15.72 -13.53
N GLN A 98 0.89 -16.77 -14.32
CA GLN A 98 -0.43 -17.18 -14.79
C GLN A 98 -1.37 -17.54 -13.62
N ILE A 99 -0.91 -18.32 -12.64
CA ILE A 99 -1.69 -18.66 -11.44
C ILE A 99 -2.03 -17.40 -10.63
N THR A 100 -1.08 -16.47 -10.50
CA THR A 100 -1.34 -15.20 -9.78
C THR A 100 -2.42 -14.38 -10.50
N LYS A 101 -2.36 -14.29 -11.83
CA LYS A 101 -3.35 -13.59 -12.64
C LYS A 101 -4.73 -14.24 -12.52
N GLU A 102 -4.83 -15.55 -12.69
CA GLU A 102 -6.11 -16.26 -12.62
C GLU A 102 -6.71 -16.23 -11.21
N PHE A 103 -5.87 -16.30 -10.17
CA PHE A 103 -6.33 -16.16 -8.80
C PHE A 103 -6.91 -14.77 -8.53
N ARG A 104 -6.29 -13.71 -9.06
CA ARG A 104 -6.86 -12.35 -9.01
C ARG A 104 -8.22 -12.32 -9.69
N THR A 105 -8.31 -12.79 -10.94
CA THR A 105 -9.56 -12.81 -11.72
C THR A 105 -10.67 -13.53 -10.95
N LEU A 106 -10.36 -14.67 -10.34
CA LEU A 106 -11.30 -15.42 -9.53
C LEU A 106 -11.81 -14.59 -8.35
N LEU A 107 -10.91 -14.01 -7.55
CA LEU A 107 -11.30 -13.20 -6.39
C LEU A 107 -12.15 -11.99 -6.79
N VAL A 108 -11.75 -11.25 -7.83
CA VAL A 108 -12.54 -10.10 -8.30
C VAL A 108 -13.94 -10.54 -8.71
N LYS A 109 -14.05 -11.66 -9.45
CA LYS A 109 -15.35 -12.18 -9.87
C LYS A 109 -16.20 -12.67 -8.69
N THR A 110 -15.60 -13.33 -7.70
CA THR A 110 -16.31 -13.86 -6.52
C THR A 110 -16.81 -12.73 -5.61
N TYR A 111 -16.01 -11.69 -5.41
CA TYR A 111 -16.32 -10.62 -4.46
C TYR A 111 -16.97 -9.38 -5.09
N SER A 112 -17.00 -9.26 -6.42
CA SER A 112 -17.73 -8.15 -7.08
C SER A 112 -19.21 -8.13 -6.74
N GLY A 113 -19.84 -9.30 -6.54
CA GLY A 113 -21.23 -9.39 -6.06
C GLY A 113 -21.44 -8.76 -4.68
N ALA A 114 -20.43 -8.82 -3.81
CA ALA A 114 -20.50 -8.20 -2.48
C ALA A 114 -20.49 -6.66 -2.55
N LEU A 115 -19.96 -6.07 -3.63
CA LEU A 115 -20.00 -4.61 -3.84
C LEU A 115 -21.44 -4.09 -3.92
N ALA A 116 -22.36 -4.88 -4.47
CA ALA A 116 -23.77 -4.52 -4.54
C ALA A 116 -24.41 -4.40 -3.14
N GLN A 117 -23.85 -5.08 -2.14
CA GLN A 117 -24.33 -5.10 -0.76
C GLN A 117 -23.72 -3.97 0.09
N VAL A 118 -22.69 -3.27 -0.40
CA VAL A 118 -22.07 -2.16 0.33
C VAL A 118 -23.10 -1.04 0.53
N GLY A 119 -23.49 -0.84 1.79
CA GLY A 119 -24.33 0.28 2.24
C GLY A 119 -23.49 1.29 3.01
N ASP A 120 -23.95 1.69 4.20
CA ASP A 120 -23.28 2.71 5.01
C ASP A 120 -22.20 2.17 5.97
N GLN A 121 -21.90 0.88 5.89
CA GLN A 121 -20.89 0.20 6.72
C GLN A 121 -19.53 0.92 6.73
N THR A 122 -18.92 0.99 7.91
CA THR A 122 -17.53 1.43 8.11
C THR A 122 -16.78 0.31 8.82
N LEU A 123 -15.48 0.18 8.55
CA LEU A 123 -14.65 -0.76 9.27
C LEU A 123 -14.14 -0.09 10.54
N GLN A 124 -14.37 -0.71 11.69
CA GLN A 124 -13.69 -0.41 12.94
C GLN A 124 -12.70 -1.52 13.24
N VAL A 125 -11.49 -1.15 13.64
CA VAL A 125 -10.44 -2.13 13.93
C VAL A 125 -10.19 -2.19 15.44
N ASP A 126 -10.02 -3.41 15.95
CA ASP A 126 -9.70 -3.65 17.36
C ASP A 126 -8.31 -3.10 17.71
N ARG A 127 -8.07 -2.90 19.01
CA ARG A 127 -6.73 -2.57 19.51
C ARG A 127 -5.72 -3.62 19.03
N LEU A 128 -4.65 -3.15 18.37
CA LEU A 128 -3.55 -4.00 17.95
C LEU A 128 -2.90 -4.69 19.15
N ARG A 129 -2.73 -6.00 19.05
CA ARG A 129 -1.98 -6.82 20.01
C ARG A 129 -0.71 -7.31 19.32
N ALA A 130 0.29 -6.44 19.27
CA ALA A 130 1.60 -6.71 18.69
C ALA A 130 2.69 -6.12 19.57
N ARG A 131 3.88 -6.72 19.53
CA ARG A 131 5.09 -6.17 20.14
C ARG A 131 5.82 -5.29 19.14
N PRO A 132 6.60 -4.28 19.59
CA PRO A 132 7.30 -3.38 18.68
C PRO A 132 8.27 -4.07 17.72
N GLU A 133 8.81 -5.23 18.09
CA GLU A 133 9.70 -6.04 17.26
C GLU A 133 8.99 -6.97 16.26
N ASP A 134 7.66 -7.10 16.34
CA ASP A 134 6.91 -8.03 15.49
C ASP A 134 6.85 -7.49 14.05
N THR A 135 7.36 -8.27 13.10
CA THR A 135 7.33 -7.93 11.66
C THR A 135 6.13 -8.55 10.91
N ASP A 136 5.35 -9.37 11.60
CA ASP A 136 4.14 -10.02 11.08
C ASP A 136 3.07 -9.96 12.18
N VAL A 137 1.99 -9.23 11.92
CA VAL A 137 0.97 -8.89 12.91
C VAL A 137 -0.42 -9.12 12.34
N ILE A 138 -1.33 -9.58 13.19
CA ILE A 138 -2.74 -9.77 12.83
C ILE A 138 -3.55 -8.62 13.40
N VAL A 139 -4.26 -7.95 12.49
CA VAL A 139 -5.22 -6.89 12.80
C VAL A 139 -6.62 -7.49 12.73
N ASN A 140 -7.40 -7.36 13.81
CA ASN A 140 -8.76 -7.88 13.89
C ASN A 140 -9.78 -6.73 13.85
N SER A 141 -10.97 -7.00 13.34
CA SER A 141 -12.14 -6.13 13.50
C SER A 141 -13.22 -6.87 14.29
N PRO A 142 -14.09 -6.14 15.01
CA PRO A 142 -15.28 -6.75 15.62
C PRO A 142 -16.08 -7.51 14.56
N ARG A 143 -16.61 -8.68 14.93
CA ARG A 143 -17.57 -9.39 14.09
C ARG A 143 -18.87 -8.58 14.10
N ASP A 144 -19.39 -8.20 12.92
CA ASP A 144 -20.75 -7.65 12.83
C ASP A 144 -21.74 -8.64 13.46
N PRO A 145 -22.65 -8.18 14.34
CA PRO A 145 -23.58 -9.04 15.06
C PRO A 145 -24.53 -9.81 14.15
#